data_AF-A0A6M0BDH3-F1
#
_entry.id   AF-A0A6M0BDH3-F1
#
_cell.length_a   1.000
_cell.length_b   1.000
_cell.length_c   1.000
_cell.angle_alpha   90.00
_cell.angle_beta   90.00
_cell.angle_gamma   90.00
#
_symmetry.space_group_name_H-M   'P 1'
#
loop_
_entity.id
_entity.type
_entity.pdbx_description
1 polymer ?
#
loop_
_entity_poly.entity_id
_entity_poly.type
_entity_poly.pdbx_seq_one_letter_code
_entity_poly.pdbx_strand_id
1 'polypeptide(L)'
;LATEGILSDPSPEIRTMEYNDYRGNYEVRFCIEDYQDAPKIREQLMTRIWYAAQRNNLGPTIPIYRLRKLDSEPNQADSTLTKFTESLKSIPVFVPVAKQQKNLENFSKGAVLQHFGVGETVIRQGDPGHALYIIIAGKAVITVKDSYGEQQEMMTLSSGEFFGEMALFSGKPSSVSVTVVEDLQTIALYSDLVNQMIESTPSLAREIGQIIEARRKAIDEVKQANLASSNGAELSSQG
;
A
#
# COMPACT_ATOMS: atom_id res chain seq x y z
N LEU A 1 -20.30 -21.57 -0.66
CA LEU A 1 -18.86 -21.70 -1.00
C LEU A 1 -18.12 -22.28 0.21
N ALA A 2 -18.41 -23.52 0.61
CA ALA A 2 -17.85 -24.10 1.83
C ALA A 2 -16.41 -24.54 1.61
N THR A 3 -15.43 -23.76 2.07
CA THR A 3 -14.01 -24.10 1.98
C THR A 3 -13.59 -24.84 3.24
N GLU A 4 -12.91 -25.97 3.06
CA GLU A 4 -12.42 -26.78 4.16
C GLU A 4 -11.38 -25.99 5.00
N GLY A 5 -11.41 -26.16 6.31
CA GLY A 5 -10.54 -25.42 7.25
C GLY A 5 -11.07 -24.03 7.66
N ILE A 6 -12.14 -23.53 7.04
CA ILE A 6 -12.84 -22.33 7.52
C ILE A 6 -13.83 -22.72 8.61
N LEU A 7 -13.71 -22.09 9.78
CA LEU A 7 -14.63 -22.27 10.90
C LEU A 7 -16.03 -21.74 10.57
N SER A 8 -17.04 -22.47 11.02
CA SER A 8 -18.45 -22.06 10.92
C SER A 8 -18.91 -21.19 12.09
N ASP A 9 -18.16 -21.20 13.19
CA ASP A 9 -18.39 -20.38 14.37
C ASP A 9 -17.02 -19.84 14.89
N PRO A 10 -16.78 -18.51 14.89
CA PRO A 10 -17.66 -17.49 14.35
C PRO A 10 -17.84 -17.66 12.84
N SER A 11 -19.07 -17.42 12.36
CA SER A 11 -19.40 -17.58 10.94
C SER A 11 -18.64 -16.56 10.08
N PRO A 12 -18.21 -16.93 8.85
CA PRO A 12 -17.59 -15.99 7.93
C PRO A 12 -18.47 -14.77 7.67
N GLU A 13 -17.89 -13.59 7.74
CA GLU A 13 -18.56 -12.32 7.47
C GLU A 13 -18.15 -11.79 6.10
N ILE A 14 -19.13 -11.24 5.37
CA ILE A 14 -18.89 -10.54 4.11
C ILE A 14 -19.42 -9.12 4.27
N ARG A 15 -18.59 -8.12 3.97
CA ARG A 15 -18.95 -6.71 4.04
C ARG A 15 -18.69 -6.05 2.71
N THR A 16 -19.66 -5.30 2.20
CA THR A 16 -19.41 -4.34 1.13
C THR A 16 -18.69 -3.14 1.74
N MET A 17 -17.50 -2.84 1.24
CA MET A 17 -16.69 -1.72 1.69
C MET A 17 -17.09 -0.45 0.93
N GLU A 18 -17.22 -0.54 -0.40
CA GLU A 18 -17.50 0.60 -1.27
C GLU A 18 -18.07 0.13 -2.61
N TYR A 19 -18.93 0.95 -3.24
CA TYR A 19 -19.33 0.83 -4.64
C TYR A 19 -18.89 2.07 -5.40
N ASN A 20 -18.23 1.88 -6.54
CA ASN A 20 -18.00 2.93 -7.53
C ASN A 20 -18.57 2.51 -8.89
N ASP A 21 -18.51 3.42 -9.86
CA ASP A 21 -19.12 3.27 -11.19
C ASP A 21 -18.64 2.03 -11.96
N TYR A 22 -17.54 1.38 -11.55
CA TYR A 22 -16.93 0.28 -12.31
C TYR A 22 -16.55 -0.96 -11.46
N ARG A 23 -16.57 -0.90 -10.12
CA ARG A 23 -16.18 -1.99 -9.21
C ARG A 23 -16.90 -1.89 -7.85
N GLY A 24 -17.18 -3.05 -7.25
CA GLY A 24 -17.56 -3.15 -5.84
C GLY A 24 -16.44 -3.77 -5.03
N ASN A 25 -16.04 -3.12 -3.93
CA ASN A 25 -15.04 -3.62 -3.00
C ASN A 25 -15.73 -4.41 -1.89
N TYR A 26 -15.32 -5.67 -1.68
CA TYR A 26 -15.86 -6.53 -0.64
C TYR A 26 -14.74 -7.04 0.26
N GLU A 27 -15.00 -7.10 1.55
CA GLU A 27 -14.15 -7.73 2.55
C GLU A 27 -14.78 -9.06 2.97
N VAL A 28 -14.00 -10.15 2.92
CA VAL A 28 -14.39 -11.46 3.44
C VAL A 28 -13.53 -11.77 4.66
N ARG A 29 -14.17 -11.90 5.82
CA ARG A 29 -13.51 -12.31 7.07
C ARG A 29 -13.94 -13.72 7.42
N PHE A 30 -12.98 -14.54 7.80
CA PHE A 30 -13.22 -15.91 8.21
C PHE A 30 -12.17 -16.32 9.23
N CYS A 31 -12.54 -17.26 10.10
CA CYS A 31 -11.64 -17.83 11.09
C CYS A 31 -11.17 -19.21 10.62
N ILE A 32 -9.96 -19.57 11.02
CA ILE A 32 -9.33 -20.87 10.78
C ILE A 32 -8.72 -21.34 12.11
N GLU A 33 -8.61 -22.65 12.30
CA GLU A 33 -8.12 -23.23 13.55
C GLU A 33 -6.59 -23.11 13.67
N ASP A 34 -5.85 -23.56 12.64
CA ASP A 34 -4.40 -23.43 12.56
C ASP A 34 -4.00 -22.40 11.50
N TYR A 35 -3.19 -21.43 11.90
CA TYR A 35 -2.65 -20.43 10.99
C TYR A 35 -1.70 -21.03 9.95
N GLN A 36 -1.07 -22.18 10.23
CA GLN A 36 -0.21 -22.88 9.26
C GLN A 36 -0.98 -23.33 8.01
N ASP A 37 -2.27 -23.60 8.14
CA ASP A 37 -3.14 -23.99 7.02
C ASP A 37 -3.63 -22.78 6.20
N ALA A 38 -3.41 -21.55 6.67
CA ALA A 38 -3.88 -20.33 6.00
C ALA A 38 -3.50 -20.25 4.51
N PRO A 39 -2.27 -20.59 4.08
CA PRO A 39 -1.91 -20.55 2.66
C PRO A 39 -2.76 -21.48 1.79
N LYS A 40 -3.01 -22.72 2.26
CA LYS A 40 -3.78 -23.75 1.56
C LYS A 40 -5.27 -23.42 1.55
N ILE A 41 -5.82 -23.05 2.71
CA ILE A 41 -7.24 -22.65 2.85
C ILE A 41 -7.53 -21.42 1.97
N ARG A 42 -6.60 -20.46 1.93
CA ARG A 42 -6.67 -19.28 1.06
C ARG A 42 -6.74 -19.66 -0.41
N GLU A 43 -5.84 -20.52 -0.88
CA GLU A 43 -5.80 -20.97 -2.28
C GLU A 43 -7.15 -21.58 -2.69
N GLN A 44 -7.70 -22.44 -1.84
CA GLN A 44 -9.00 -23.07 -2.09
C GLN A 44 -10.15 -22.06 -2.08
N LEU A 45 -10.17 -21.14 -1.12
CA LEU A 45 -11.20 -20.11 -1.01
C LEU A 45 -11.18 -19.19 -2.23
N MET A 46 -10.00 -18.72 -2.63
CA MET A 46 -9.85 -17.81 -3.77
C MET A 46 -10.22 -18.46 -5.08
N THR A 47 -9.77 -19.70 -5.30
CA THR A 47 -10.19 -20.50 -6.45
C THR A 47 -11.71 -20.59 -6.53
N ARG A 48 -12.38 -20.84 -5.40
CA ARG A 48 -13.86 -20.92 -5.33
C ARG A 48 -14.55 -19.58 -5.55
N ILE A 49 -14.03 -18.50 -4.98
CA ILE A 49 -14.54 -17.13 -5.20
C ILE A 49 -14.41 -16.75 -6.68
N TRP A 50 -13.26 -17.04 -7.28
CA TRP A 50 -13.01 -16.78 -8.70
C TRP A 50 -13.99 -17.54 -9.60
N TYR A 51 -14.17 -18.85 -9.37
CA TYR A 51 -15.16 -19.64 -10.11
C TYR A 51 -16.60 -19.15 -9.87
N ALA A 52 -16.93 -18.70 -8.66
CA ALA A 52 -18.24 -18.13 -8.36
C ALA A 52 -18.45 -16.81 -9.11
N ALA A 53 -17.45 -15.93 -9.15
CA ALA A 53 -17.50 -14.68 -9.88
C ALA A 53 -17.69 -14.92 -11.39
N GLN A 54 -16.90 -15.81 -11.97
CA GLN A 54 -16.96 -16.13 -13.39
C GLN A 54 -18.32 -16.72 -13.80
N ARG A 55 -18.87 -17.65 -13.01
CA ARG A 55 -20.20 -18.23 -13.27
C ARG A 55 -21.34 -17.21 -13.19
N ASN A 56 -21.14 -16.11 -12.47
CA ASN A 56 -22.13 -15.04 -12.30
C ASN A 56 -21.81 -13.81 -13.17
N ASN A 57 -20.97 -13.94 -14.20
CA ASN A 57 -20.58 -12.86 -15.12
C ASN A 57 -19.99 -11.63 -14.42
N LEU A 58 -19.36 -11.81 -13.25
CA LEU A 58 -18.60 -10.76 -12.59
C LEU A 58 -17.21 -10.69 -13.25
N GLY A 59 -16.77 -9.49 -13.59
CA GLY A 59 -15.49 -9.22 -14.26
C GLY A 59 -14.27 -9.73 -13.49
N PRO A 60 -13.06 -9.66 -14.08
CA PRO A 60 -11.85 -10.20 -13.46
C PRO A 60 -11.63 -9.60 -12.07
N THR A 61 -11.71 -10.44 -11.05
CA THR A 61 -11.49 -10.05 -9.64
C THR A 61 -10.00 -10.14 -9.34
N ILE A 62 -9.41 -9.02 -8.91
CA ILE A 62 -8.08 -9.01 -8.32
C ILE A 62 -8.27 -8.99 -6.80
N PRO A 63 -8.05 -10.12 -6.09
CA PRO A 63 -8.19 -10.15 -4.64
C PRO A 63 -7.05 -9.37 -3.97
N ILE A 64 -7.40 -8.51 -3.01
CA ILE A 64 -6.45 -7.86 -2.10
C ILE A 64 -6.45 -8.66 -0.79
N TYR A 65 -5.29 -9.17 -0.39
CA TYR A 65 -5.17 -10.03 0.80
C TYR A 65 -4.71 -9.24 2.02
N ARG A 66 -5.39 -9.41 3.15
CA ARG A 66 -4.93 -8.94 4.47
C ARG A 66 -5.08 -10.06 5.48
N LEU A 67 -3.99 -10.75 5.80
CA LEU A 67 -3.98 -11.77 6.86
C LEU A 67 -3.83 -11.07 8.21
N ARG A 68 -4.90 -11.11 9.02
CA ARG A 68 -4.83 -10.70 10.42
C ARG A 68 -4.74 -11.97 11.27
N LYS A 69 -3.58 -12.21 11.88
CA LYS A 69 -3.46 -13.23 12.92
C LYS A 69 -4.20 -12.72 14.16
N LEU A 70 -5.29 -13.37 14.54
CA LEU A 70 -5.98 -13.14 15.82
C LEU A 70 -5.24 -13.92 16.91
N ASP A 71 -3.97 -13.58 17.14
CA ASP A 71 -3.26 -14.10 18.31
C ASP A 71 -3.81 -13.39 19.55
N SER A 72 -4.56 -14.13 20.35
CA SER A 72 -4.79 -13.78 21.75
C SER A 72 -3.52 -14.12 22.53
N GLU A 73 -2.60 -13.17 22.63
CA GLU A 73 -1.52 -13.14 23.63
C GLU A 73 -1.54 -11.72 24.26
N PRO A 74 -1.72 -11.58 25.59
CA PRO A 74 -1.84 -10.27 26.26
C PRO A 74 -0.60 -9.36 26.20
N ASN A 75 0.39 -9.65 25.36
CA ASN A 75 1.69 -8.97 25.31
C ASN A 75 2.00 -8.34 23.92
N GLN A 76 1.10 -8.43 22.93
CA GLN A 76 1.37 -7.92 21.56
C GLN A 76 1.02 -6.44 21.34
N ALA A 77 0.09 -5.87 22.12
CA ALA A 77 -0.30 -4.46 22.00
C ALA A 77 0.88 -3.52 22.30
N ASP A 78 1.66 -3.84 23.34
CA ASP A 78 2.90 -3.13 23.67
C ASP A 78 3.96 -3.31 22.58
N SER A 79 4.11 -4.51 22.00
CA SER A 79 5.09 -4.74 20.92
C SER A 79 4.72 -4.04 19.60
N THR A 80 3.44 -3.95 19.28
CA THR A 80 2.95 -3.33 18.03
C THR A 80 3.01 -1.81 18.13
N LEU A 81 2.59 -1.25 19.27
CA LEU A 81 2.73 0.18 19.56
C LEU A 81 4.20 0.60 19.59
N THR A 82 5.08 -0.23 20.17
CA THR A 82 6.52 0.01 20.18
C THR A 82 7.10 0.03 18.77
N LYS A 83 6.85 -1.02 17.97
CA LYS A 83 7.29 -1.08 16.56
C LYS A 83 6.75 0.09 15.74
N PHE A 84 5.47 0.41 15.86
CA PHE A 84 4.84 1.54 15.18
C PHE A 84 5.51 2.87 15.56
N THR A 85 5.74 3.08 16.86
CA THR A 85 6.39 4.29 17.38
C THR A 85 7.84 4.40 16.90
N GLU A 86 8.57 3.29 16.88
CA GLU A 86 9.94 3.22 16.35
C GLU A 86 9.98 3.54 14.85
N SER A 87 9.07 2.97 14.07
CA SER A 87 8.95 3.27 12.63
C SER A 87 8.65 4.76 12.40
N LEU A 88 7.71 5.36 13.14
CA LEU A 88 7.44 6.80 13.02
C LEU A 88 8.67 7.65 13.41
N LYS A 89 9.44 7.25 14.43
CA LYS A 89 10.66 7.96 14.84
C LYS A 89 11.79 7.87 13.82
N SER A 90 11.82 6.82 13.01
CA SER A 90 12.83 6.65 11.95
C SER A 90 12.65 7.63 10.80
N ILE A 91 11.44 8.21 10.66
CA ILE A 91 11.12 9.13 9.58
C ILE A 91 10.98 10.55 10.15
N PRO A 92 11.85 11.51 9.75
CA PRO A 92 11.86 12.86 10.32
C PRO A 92 10.49 13.55 10.34
N VAL A 93 9.72 13.43 9.26
CA VAL A 93 8.39 14.04 9.13
C VAL A 93 7.35 13.50 10.12
N PHE A 94 7.54 12.27 10.62
CA PHE A 94 6.65 11.63 11.59
C PHE A 94 7.13 11.77 13.04
N VAL A 95 8.32 12.32 13.29
CA VAL A 95 8.83 12.56 14.66
C VAL A 95 7.88 13.42 15.51
N PRO A 96 7.29 14.52 15.00
CA PRO A 96 6.32 15.30 15.77
C PRO A 96 5.09 14.48 16.19
N VAL A 97 4.61 13.60 15.31
CA VAL A 97 3.48 12.68 15.58
C VAL A 97 3.89 11.67 16.66
N ALA A 98 5.09 11.09 16.56
CA ALA A 98 5.62 10.13 17.52
C ALA A 98 5.84 10.73 18.93
N LYS A 99 5.88 12.05 19.08
CA LYS A 99 5.94 12.73 20.39
C LYS A 99 4.56 12.87 21.05
N GLN A 100 3.47 12.66 20.30
CA GLN A 100 2.10 12.76 20.82
C GLN A 100 1.64 11.45 21.47
N GLN A 101 2.18 11.17 22.66
CA GLN A 101 1.89 9.95 23.43
C GLN A 101 0.41 9.63 23.60
N LYS A 102 -0.46 10.65 23.75
CA LYS A 102 -1.91 10.46 23.94
C LYS A 102 -2.63 9.89 22.71
N ASN A 103 -2.14 10.18 21.50
CA ASN A 103 -2.82 9.78 20.26
C ASN A 103 -2.18 8.55 19.60
N LEU A 104 -0.94 8.21 19.99
CA LEU A 104 -0.17 7.10 19.42
C LEU A 104 -0.89 5.76 19.51
N GLU A 105 -1.56 5.47 20.63
CA GLU A 105 -2.30 4.22 20.79
C GLU A 105 -3.44 4.10 19.76
N ASN A 106 -4.21 5.18 19.57
CA ASN A 106 -5.28 5.22 18.58
C ASN A 106 -4.73 5.12 17.16
N PHE A 107 -3.62 5.80 16.87
CA PHE A 107 -2.97 5.72 15.58
C PHE A 107 -2.47 4.31 15.26
N SER A 108 -1.89 3.62 16.24
CA SER A 108 -1.43 2.24 16.07
C SER A 108 -2.55 1.26 15.73
N LYS A 109 -3.77 1.49 16.25
CA LYS A 109 -4.94 0.64 15.97
C LYS A 109 -5.43 0.77 14.52
N GLY A 110 -5.22 1.94 13.90
CA GLY A 110 -5.57 2.19 12.50
C GLY A 110 -4.44 1.84 11.51
N ALA A 111 -3.22 1.65 12.00
CA ALA A 111 -2.05 1.31 11.20
C ALA A 111 -2.06 -0.17 10.82
N VAL A 112 -1.80 -0.48 9.55
CA VAL A 112 -1.84 -1.85 9.03
C VAL A 112 -0.47 -2.28 8.53
N LEU A 113 0.12 -3.29 9.14
CA LEU A 113 1.34 -3.92 8.65
C LEU A 113 1.06 -4.71 7.37
N GLN A 114 1.85 -4.49 6.32
CA GLN A 114 1.75 -5.17 5.04
C GLN A 114 3.12 -5.69 4.59
N HIS A 115 3.10 -6.83 3.92
CA HIS A 115 4.28 -7.48 3.36
C HIS A 115 4.04 -7.69 1.87
N PHE A 116 5.08 -7.45 1.08
CA PHE A 116 5.05 -7.63 -0.37
C PHE A 116 6.33 -8.33 -0.80
N GLY A 117 6.20 -9.35 -1.65
CA GLY A 117 7.34 -10.03 -2.24
C GLY A 117 7.94 -9.24 -3.41
N VAL A 118 9.20 -9.56 -3.75
CA VAL A 118 9.86 -9.03 -4.94
C VAL A 118 9.00 -9.19 -6.20
N GLY A 119 8.89 -8.12 -7.00
CA GLY A 119 8.10 -8.06 -8.22
C GLY A 119 6.63 -7.66 -8.04
N GLU A 120 6.12 -7.61 -6.80
CA GLU A 120 4.77 -7.12 -6.54
C GLU A 120 4.67 -5.60 -6.78
N THR A 121 3.52 -5.17 -7.30
CA THR A 121 3.20 -3.74 -7.46
C THR A 121 2.31 -3.29 -6.32
N VAL A 122 2.80 -2.39 -5.47
CA VAL A 122 2.05 -1.86 -4.32
C VAL A 122 1.06 -0.77 -4.75
N ILE A 123 1.48 0.09 -5.68
CA ILE A 123 0.65 1.13 -6.29
C ILE A 123 0.83 1.02 -7.79
N ARG A 124 -0.26 1.02 -8.56
CA ARG A 124 -0.19 1.14 -10.02
C ARG A 124 -0.51 2.57 -10.46
N GLN A 125 0.19 3.04 -11.47
CA GLN A 125 -0.13 4.30 -12.12
C GLN A 125 -1.59 4.28 -12.62
N GLY A 126 -2.34 5.33 -12.29
CA GLY A 126 -3.77 5.44 -12.54
C GLY A 126 -4.66 4.87 -11.43
N ASP A 127 -4.10 4.20 -10.41
CA ASP A 127 -4.88 3.77 -9.25
C ASP A 127 -5.29 4.98 -8.41
N PRO A 128 -6.49 4.99 -7.81
CA PRO A 128 -6.84 5.98 -6.82
C PRO A 128 -5.97 5.82 -5.56
N GLY A 129 -5.49 6.94 -5.02
CA GLY A 129 -4.65 6.96 -3.83
C GLY A 129 -5.48 6.93 -2.55
N HIS A 130 -5.41 5.85 -1.79
CA HIS A 130 -6.18 5.71 -0.54
C HIS A 130 -5.33 5.52 0.72
N ALA A 131 -4.02 5.32 0.57
CA ALA A 131 -3.14 5.09 1.69
C ALA A 131 -1.74 5.67 1.46
N LEU A 132 -1.11 6.02 2.58
CA LEU A 132 0.30 6.29 2.71
C LEU A 132 1.00 5.03 3.22
N TYR A 133 2.14 4.66 2.63
CA TYR A 133 2.92 3.48 3.02
C TYR A 133 4.27 3.92 3.57
N ILE A 134 4.52 3.62 4.83
CA ILE A 134 5.82 3.82 5.49
C ILE A 134 6.64 2.55 5.34
N ILE A 135 7.85 2.63 4.77
CA ILE A 135 8.74 1.48 4.58
C ILE A 135 9.51 1.21 5.87
N ILE A 136 9.34 0.01 6.43
CA ILE A 136 10.05 -0.42 7.64
C ILE A 136 11.21 -1.36 7.33
N ALA A 137 11.18 -2.05 6.18
CA ALA A 137 12.25 -2.90 5.69
C ALA A 137 12.07 -3.16 4.18
N GLY A 138 13.17 -3.46 3.48
CA GLY A 138 13.17 -3.76 2.05
C GLY A 138 13.31 -2.52 1.16
N LYS A 139 13.03 -2.70 -0.13
CA LYS A 139 13.17 -1.66 -1.16
C LYS A 139 12.08 -1.75 -2.22
N ALA A 140 11.69 -0.59 -2.73
CA ALA A 140 10.77 -0.47 -3.85
C ALA A 140 11.30 0.55 -4.85
N VAL A 141 10.88 0.45 -6.10
CA VAL A 141 11.21 1.40 -7.16
C VAL A 141 9.94 2.12 -7.62
N ILE A 142 10.03 3.44 -7.72
CA ILE A 142 9.01 4.26 -8.38
C ILE A 142 9.25 4.19 -9.87
N THR A 143 8.24 3.83 -10.64
CA THR A 143 8.28 3.80 -12.11
C THR A 143 7.16 4.65 -12.71
N VAL A 144 7.40 5.18 -13.91
CA VAL A 144 6.37 5.82 -14.72
C VAL A 144 6.32 5.13 -16.08
N LYS A 145 5.11 4.84 -16.53
CA LYS A 145 4.85 4.39 -17.88
C LYS A 145 4.71 5.60 -18.82
N ASP A 146 5.53 5.65 -19.87
CA ASP A 146 5.47 6.72 -20.86
C ASP A 146 4.33 6.52 -21.89
N SER A 147 4.26 7.40 -22.90
CA SER A 147 3.25 7.35 -23.97
C SER A 147 3.37 6.12 -24.88
N TYR A 148 4.55 5.50 -24.95
CA TYR A 148 4.80 4.29 -25.75
C TYR A 148 4.57 3.01 -24.95
N GLY A 149 4.44 3.15 -23.63
CA GLY A 149 4.17 2.08 -22.71
C GLY A 149 5.41 1.49 -22.06
N GLU A 150 6.57 2.11 -22.24
CA GLU A 150 7.81 1.70 -21.61
C GLU A 150 7.83 2.15 -20.15
N GLN A 151 8.31 1.28 -19.25
CA GLN A 151 8.49 1.62 -17.85
C GLN A 151 9.85 2.27 -17.65
N GLN A 152 9.82 3.48 -17.10
CA GLN A 152 11.02 4.20 -16.72
C GLN A 152 11.13 4.24 -15.19
N GLU A 153 12.29 3.84 -14.67
CA GLU A 153 12.61 3.97 -13.24
C GLU A 153 12.89 5.44 -12.90
N MET A 154 12.20 5.96 -11.89
CA MET A 154 12.33 7.35 -11.46
C MET A 154 13.25 7.47 -10.25
N MET A 155 13.06 6.59 -9.25
CA MET A 155 13.85 6.56 -8.03
C MET A 155 13.62 5.27 -7.25
N THR A 156 14.60 4.87 -6.44
CA THR A 156 14.46 3.77 -5.47
C THR A 156 14.12 4.34 -4.10
N LEU A 157 13.25 3.65 -3.37
CA LEU A 157 12.85 3.90 -2.00
C LEU A 157 13.28 2.75 -1.10
N SER A 158 13.58 3.07 0.15
CA SER A 158 14.14 2.16 1.14
C SER A 158 13.56 2.40 2.53
N SER A 159 13.96 1.58 3.50
CA SER A 159 13.57 1.74 4.92
C SER A 159 13.78 3.17 5.42
N GLY A 160 12.78 3.71 6.13
CA GLY A 160 12.78 5.09 6.60
C GLY A 160 12.21 6.10 5.61
N GLU A 161 11.81 5.65 4.43
CA GLU A 161 11.06 6.45 3.45
C GLU A 161 9.59 6.02 3.40
N PHE A 162 8.78 6.78 2.69
CA PHE A 162 7.35 6.49 2.51
C PHE A 162 6.89 6.86 1.10
N PHE A 163 5.76 6.29 0.68
CA PHE A 163 5.15 6.55 -0.63
C PHE A 163 3.62 6.53 -0.59
N GLY A 164 2.97 6.92 -1.69
CA GLY A 164 1.50 7.02 -1.81
C GLY A 164 0.94 8.39 -1.40
N GLU A 165 1.77 9.27 -0.87
CA GLU A 165 1.39 10.62 -0.45
C GLU A 165 0.83 11.46 -1.59
N MET A 166 1.42 11.37 -2.79
CA MET A 166 1.01 12.24 -3.90
C MET A 166 -0.45 11.99 -4.29
N ALA A 167 -0.85 10.73 -4.41
CA ALA A 167 -2.21 10.36 -4.77
C ALA A 167 -3.18 10.63 -3.61
N LEU A 168 -2.76 10.35 -2.37
CA LEU A 168 -3.56 10.60 -1.17
C LEU A 168 -3.92 12.08 -0.99
N PHE A 169 -2.93 12.98 -1.12
CA PHE A 169 -3.11 14.41 -0.85
C PHE A 169 -3.61 15.22 -2.04
N SER A 170 -3.36 14.76 -3.27
CA SER A 170 -3.88 15.47 -4.45
C SER A 170 -5.34 15.13 -4.75
N GLY A 171 -5.86 14.02 -4.21
CA GLY A 171 -7.17 13.47 -4.58
C GLY A 171 -7.24 13.01 -6.04
N LYS A 172 -6.10 12.92 -6.73
CA LYS A 172 -5.99 12.48 -8.11
C LYS A 172 -5.44 11.04 -8.16
N PRO A 173 -5.70 10.29 -9.23
CA PRO A 173 -5.05 9.02 -9.47
C PRO A 173 -3.53 9.12 -9.40
N SER A 174 -2.86 8.06 -8.97
CA SER A 174 -1.41 8.00 -8.86
C SER A 174 -0.75 8.25 -10.22
N SER A 175 0.20 9.18 -10.25
CA SER A 175 0.99 9.48 -11.45
C SER A 175 2.14 8.50 -11.66
N VAL A 176 2.37 7.58 -10.72
CA VAL A 176 3.48 6.64 -10.70
C VAL A 176 3.02 5.24 -10.27
N SER A 177 3.81 4.23 -10.61
CA SER A 177 3.71 2.90 -10.00
C SER A 177 4.83 2.73 -8.96
N VAL A 178 4.62 1.85 -7.98
CA VAL A 178 5.62 1.47 -6.98
C VAL A 178 5.72 -0.05 -6.98
N THR A 179 6.89 -0.57 -7.36
CA THR A 179 7.15 -2.00 -7.52
C THR A 179 8.24 -2.45 -6.56
N VAL A 180 8.06 -3.61 -5.93
CA VAL A 180 9.01 -4.15 -4.96
C VAL A 180 10.23 -4.73 -5.66
N VAL A 181 11.42 -4.37 -5.20
CA VAL A 181 12.71 -4.87 -5.72
C VAL A 181 13.50 -5.68 -4.67
N GLU A 182 13.11 -5.58 -3.41
CA GLU A 182 13.58 -6.37 -2.27
C GLU A 182 12.40 -6.54 -1.31
N ASP A 183 12.17 -7.74 -0.78
CA ASP A 183 11.01 -8.07 0.08
C ASP A 183 10.67 -6.91 1.03
N LEU A 184 9.48 -6.35 0.83
CA LEU A 184 9.09 -5.07 1.39
C LEU A 184 8.14 -5.26 2.56
N GLN A 185 8.44 -4.61 3.67
CA GLN A 185 7.53 -4.46 4.78
C GLN A 185 7.13 -3.00 4.90
N THR A 186 5.83 -2.75 5.05
CA THR A 186 5.29 -1.40 5.19
C THR A 186 4.24 -1.29 6.28
N ILE A 187 4.09 -0.09 6.82
CA ILE A 187 2.92 0.32 7.60
C ILE A 187 2.04 1.19 6.70
N ALA A 188 0.85 0.70 6.38
CA ALA A 188 -0.17 1.42 5.63
C ALA A 188 -1.03 2.27 6.56
N LEU A 189 -1.14 3.56 6.23
CA LEU A 189 -1.98 4.56 6.89
C LEU A 189 -3.03 5.05 5.89
N TYR A 190 -4.30 4.71 6.12
CA TYR A 190 -5.40 5.13 5.26
C TYR A 190 -5.73 6.62 5.46
N SER A 191 -6.40 7.22 4.47
CA SER A 191 -6.77 8.65 4.44
C SER A 191 -7.29 9.19 5.77
N ASP A 192 -8.24 8.49 6.39
CA ASP A 192 -8.88 8.95 7.62
C ASP A 192 -7.88 9.05 8.77
N LEU A 193 -6.97 8.08 8.87
CA LEU A 193 -5.93 8.05 9.89
C LEU A 193 -4.90 9.16 9.66
N VAL A 194 -4.50 9.37 8.40
CA VAL A 194 -3.57 10.45 8.03
C VAL A 194 -4.20 11.81 8.32
N ASN A 195 -5.48 11.99 8.04
CA ASN A 195 -6.23 13.22 8.36
C ASN A 195 -6.26 13.47 9.88
N GLN A 196 -6.54 12.45 10.70
CA GLN A 196 -6.48 12.56 12.16
C GLN A 196 -5.06 12.93 12.66
N MET A 197 -4.02 12.37 12.05
CA MET A 197 -2.63 12.74 12.36
C MET A 197 -2.33 14.20 12.02
N ILE A 198 -2.87 14.71 10.91
CA ILE A 198 -2.70 16.12 10.50
C ILE A 198 -3.48 17.06 11.41
N GLU A 199 -4.72 16.73 11.75
CA GLU A 199 -5.55 17.53 12.66
C GLU A 199 -4.88 17.68 14.03
N SER A 200 -4.31 16.59 14.55
CA SER A 200 -3.55 16.60 15.80
C SER A 200 -2.15 17.21 15.66
N THR A 201 -1.54 17.16 14.47
CA THR A 201 -0.18 17.63 14.20
C THR A 201 -0.12 18.46 12.90
N PRO A 202 -0.55 19.74 12.91
CA PRO A 202 -0.65 20.53 11.68
C PRO A 202 0.67 20.76 10.93
N SER A 203 1.83 20.65 11.61
CA SER A 203 3.14 20.71 10.94
C SER A 203 3.35 19.56 9.94
N LEU A 204 2.73 18.40 10.18
CA LEU A 204 2.83 17.22 9.33
C LEU A 204 2.42 17.51 7.89
N ALA A 205 1.30 18.22 7.68
CA ALA A 205 0.83 18.56 6.34
C ALA A 205 1.83 19.41 5.55
N ARG A 206 2.49 20.37 6.22
CA ARG A 206 3.50 21.24 5.60
C ARG A 206 4.75 20.46 5.22
N GLU A 207 5.23 19.59 6.11
CA GLU A 207 6.42 18.76 5.87
C GLU A 207 6.18 17.73 4.76
N ILE A 208 5.02 17.05 4.76
CA ILE A 208 4.62 16.17 3.66
C ILE A 208 4.50 16.96 2.34
N GLY A 209 3.94 18.17 2.37
CA GLY A 209 3.84 19.03 1.19
C GLY A 209 5.21 19.34 0.57
N GLN A 210 6.24 19.59 1.40
CA GLN A 210 7.61 19.79 0.93
C GLN A 210 8.18 18.53 0.27
N ILE A 211 7.88 17.35 0.82
CA ILE A 211 8.33 16.06 0.28
C ILE A 211 7.65 15.78 -1.07
N ILE A 212 6.33 16.02 -1.18
CA ILE A 212 5.58 15.92 -2.44
C ILE A 212 6.24 16.78 -3.52
N GLU A 213 6.53 18.04 -3.19
CA GLU A 213 7.14 18.98 -4.13
C GLU A 213 8.54 18.55 -4.57
N ALA A 214 9.38 18.11 -3.61
CA ALA A 214 10.72 17.62 -3.91
C ALA A 214 10.68 16.36 -4.81
N ARG A 215 9.82 15.40 -4.48
CA ARG A 215 9.68 14.15 -5.23
C ARG A 215 9.12 14.39 -6.64
N ARG A 216 8.15 15.29 -6.78
CA ARG A 216 7.61 15.69 -8.08
C ARG A 216 8.70 16.24 -8.99
N LYS A 217 9.53 17.16 -8.49
CA LYS A 217 10.65 17.72 -9.26
C LYS A 217 11.64 16.65 -9.70
N ALA A 218 12.05 15.76 -8.79
CA ALA A 218 12.96 14.67 -9.12
C ALA A 218 12.41 13.75 -10.22
N ILE A 219 11.12 13.40 -10.16
CA ILE A 219 10.45 12.61 -11.20
C ILE A 219 10.45 13.36 -12.54
N ASP A 220 10.13 14.65 -12.54
CA ASP A 220 10.06 15.45 -13.76
C ASP A 220 11.44 15.63 -14.42
N GLU A 221 12.51 15.78 -13.62
CA GLU A 221 13.89 15.84 -14.09
C GLU A 221 14.32 14.54 -14.80
N VAL A 222 14.03 13.37 -14.20
CA VAL A 222 14.34 12.07 -14.81
C VAL A 222 13.57 11.88 -16.12
N LYS A 223 12.29 12.27 -16.15
CA LYS A 223 11.49 12.23 -17.39
C LYS A 223 12.11 13.07 -18.51
N GLN A 224 12.55 14.29 -18.20
CA GLN A 224 13.17 15.17 -19.19
C GLN A 224 14.51 14.63 -19.70
N ALA A 225 15.32 14.08 -18.81
CA ALA A 225 16.60 13.45 -19.18
C ALA A 225 16.41 12.24 -20.11
N ASN A 226 15.40 11.40 -19.82
CA ASN A 226 15.07 10.25 -20.66
C ASN A 226 14.55 10.68 -22.04
N LEU A 227 13.69 11.70 -22.12
CA LEU A 227 13.20 12.26 -23.38
C LEU A 227 14.33 12.82 -24.26
N ALA A 228 15.29 13.54 -23.67
CA ALA A 228 16.44 14.08 -24.39
C ALA A 228 17.36 12.98 -24.94
N SER A 229 17.52 11.88 -24.20
CA SER A 229 18.36 10.74 -24.60
C SER A 229 17.73 9.93 -25.74
N SER A 230 16.41 9.74 -25.73
CA SER A 230 15.69 9.06 -26.81
C SER A 230 15.73 9.86 -28.13
N ASN A 231 15.56 11.18 -28.08
CA ASN A 231 15.62 12.03 -29.27
C ASN A 231 17.03 12.10 -29.90
N GLY A 232 18.10 11.99 -29.11
CA GLY A 232 19.48 11.97 -29.62
C GLY A 232 19.85 10.68 -30.36
N ALA A 233 19.24 9.55 -29.98
CA ALA A 233 19.47 8.26 -30.62
C ALA A 233 18.83 8.18 -32.03
N GLU A 234 17.66 8.80 -32.23
CA GLU A 234 16.98 8.80 -33.53
C GLU A 234 17.76 9.61 -34.59
N LEU A 235 18.33 10.77 -34.24
CA LEU A 235 19.14 11.56 -35.18
C LEU A 235 20.48 10.90 -35.57
N SER A 236 21.00 9.98 -34.75
CA SER A 236 22.26 9.27 -35.01
C SER A 236 22.09 8.05 -35.92
N SER A 237 20.84 7.64 -36.20
CA SER A 237 20.51 6.46 -37.02
C SER A 237 20.18 6.77 -38.48
N GLN A 238 20.17 8.05 -38.86
CA GLN A 238 19.93 8.51 -40.24
C GLN A 238 21.17 9.13 -40.92
N GLY A 239 22.36 8.98 -40.33
CA GLY A 239 23.63 9.50 -40.85
C GLY A 239 24.48 8.47 -41.57
#